data_AF-A0A6J2UFD3-F1
#
_entry.id   AF-A0A6J2UFD3-F1
#
_cell.length_a   1.000
_cell.length_b   1.000
_cell.length_c   1.000
_cell.angle_alpha   90.00
_cell.angle_beta   90.00
_cell.angle_gamma   90.00
#
_symmetry.space_group_name_H-M   'P 1'
#
loop_
_entity.id
_entity.type
_entity.pdbx_description
1 polymer ?
#
loop_
_entity_poly.entity_id
_entity_poly.type
_entity_poly.pdbx_seq_one_letter_code
_entity_poly.pdbx_strand_id
1 'polypeptide(L)'
;MESDTVEQNSTQKESPAKSQTFSEPIKAAQSESLEGDETGGSVQVEADVEAQPPSKRSKVEDQPVEKEKEVEDDEDEAPELVSAEDDSLSEESLERVQSTQSSLRRFKQIPVFIVDYHNDVLEFIYRCLASRHLPLENNILVHFDSHPDLVIANDIPASASYDKDTMLTELSIENWIMPTLYAGHFNRMVWLKNSWCQQIPTGKHEFKIGHKNDRIGIDCPLDYFIADGNYCPADELEDARTVKLQVYDADSESLDPREFITEKDAQGFILDIDLDFFSTSNPFLEIYKDVDCYSQLKEIFHFESVESVKQAGTATIADYRATAAARKKQLDALKRIFWQLDEHHTLDGMDRPDESVITPEVYAKIIHLAESLKTKYVDDEIDWLLIFDSGSTTDNNGLPHHISTSEELDQYFAHFKRFLQRLPVPPVAITMSCSVQDDYCPQNQVAFIEEQVLRLLREVFGERVHDKPILHYMDDEWNVMKL
;
A
#
# COMPACT_ATOMS: atom_id res chain seq x y z
N MET A 1 -5.44 19.62 -67.16
CA MET A 1 -6.61 20.48 -66.93
C MET A 1 -6.23 21.34 -65.73
N GLU A 2 -5.37 22.34 -65.92
CA GLU A 2 -5.72 23.76 -66.19
C GLU A 2 -6.66 24.31 -65.09
N SER A 3 -6.42 25.43 -64.41
CA SER A 3 -5.44 26.51 -64.55
C SER A 3 -5.59 27.47 -63.35
N ASP A 4 -4.56 28.29 -63.15
CA ASP A 4 -4.32 29.32 -62.15
C ASP A 4 -5.25 30.56 -62.11
N THR A 5 -5.17 31.29 -60.96
CA THR A 5 -5.29 32.77 -60.75
C THR A 5 -6.68 33.46 -60.87
N VAL A 6 -7.09 34.52 -60.13
CA VAL A 6 -6.46 35.61 -59.33
C VAL A 6 -7.53 36.38 -58.50
N GLU A 7 -7.17 36.89 -57.31
CA GLU A 7 -7.45 38.20 -56.62
C GLU A 7 -8.84 38.92 -56.70
N GLN A 8 -9.31 39.82 -55.82
CA GLN A 8 -8.84 40.59 -54.65
C GLN A 8 -10.05 41.33 -54.00
N ASN A 9 -9.82 41.92 -52.82
CA ASN A 9 -10.35 43.19 -52.24
C ASN A 9 -11.36 43.19 -51.06
N SER A 10 -10.78 43.53 -49.88
CA SER A 10 -11.09 44.64 -48.95
C SER A 10 -12.56 44.88 -48.52
N THR A 11 -12.89 45.12 -47.25
CA THR A 11 -12.58 46.39 -46.54
C THR A 11 -12.78 46.26 -45.01
N GLN A 12 -11.87 46.88 -44.24
CA GLN A 12 -11.94 47.16 -42.80
C GLN A 12 -12.83 48.39 -42.47
N LYS A 13 -13.08 48.56 -41.15
CA LYS A 13 -13.47 49.76 -40.36
C LYS A 13 -14.85 49.61 -39.71
N GLU A 14 -15.13 50.02 -38.48
CA GLU A 14 -14.41 50.72 -37.41
C GLU A 14 -15.30 50.60 -36.15
N SER A 15 -14.71 50.50 -34.95
CA SER A 15 -15.39 50.82 -33.67
C SER A 15 -15.53 52.35 -33.52
N PRO A 16 -16.35 52.89 -32.60
CA PRO A 16 -15.81 53.15 -31.24
C PRO A 16 -16.80 53.22 -30.04
N ALA A 17 -16.25 52.87 -28.87
CA ALA A 17 -16.24 53.59 -27.57
C ALA A 17 -17.46 53.67 -26.60
N LYS A 18 -17.18 53.14 -25.38
CA LYS A 18 -17.30 53.71 -24.00
C LYS A 18 -18.69 53.90 -23.36
N SER A 19 -18.90 53.32 -22.16
CA SER A 19 -18.55 53.96 -20.86
C SER A 19 -18.92 53.13 -19.60
N GLN A 20 -17.99 53.17 -18.61
CA GLN A 20 -18.18 53.27 -17.14
C GLN A 20 -18.76 52.06 -16.35
N THR A 21 -17.93 51.29 -15.63
CA THR A 21 -17.43 51.45 -14.22
C THR A 21 -18.51 51.39 -13.13
N PHE A 22 -18.46 50.36 -12.29
CA PHE A 22 -18.52 50.47 -10.81
C PHE A 22 -17.88 49.23 -10.17
N SER A 23 -16.80 49.48 -9.43
CA SER A 23 -16.16 48.62 -8.44
C SER A 23 -16.55 49.14 -7.06
N GLU A 24 -16.83 48.26 -6.09
CA GLU A 24 -16.28 48.34 -4.71
C GLU A 24 -16.81 47.19 -3.80
N PRO A 25 -16.11 46.87 -2.70
CA PRO A 25 -16.02 45.54 -2.10
C PRO A 25 -16.89 45.32 -0.86
N ILE A 26 -17.08 44.05 -0.48
CA ILE A 26 -17.73 43.65 0.77
C ILE A 26 -16.68 43.67 1.89
N LYS A 27 -17.04 44.42 2.94
CA LYS A 27 -16.26 44.67 4.17
C LYS A 27 -16.23 43.45 5.08
N ALA A 28 -15.05 43.20 5.64
CA ALA A 28 -14.82 42.47 6.88
C ALA A 28 -15.48 43.18 8.07
N ALA A 29 -16.04 42.40 9.00
CA ALA A 29 -16.44 42.85 10.32
C ALA A 29 -15.56 42.16 11.36
N GLN A 30 -14.82 43.00 12.09
CA GLN A 30 -14.11 42.66 13.32
C GLN A 30 -15.13 42.44 14.44
N SER A 31 -14.87 41.46 15.31
CA SER A 31 -15.46 41.40 16.66
C SER A 31 -14.35 41.46 17.69
N GLU A 32 -14.58 42.32 18.66
CA GLU A 32 -13.66 42.83 19.66
C GLU A 32 -13.25 41.80 20.72
N SER A 33 -12.00 41.99 21.14
CA SER A 33 -11.32 41.50 22.33
C SER A 33 -11.98 41.95 23.63
N LEU A 34 -12.01 41.06 24.63
CA LEU A 34 -12.13 41.39 26.05
C LEU A 34 -10.98 40.72 26.82
N GLU A 35 -10.14 41.54 27.45
CA GLU A 35 -9.14 41.14 28.43
C GLU A 35 -9.80 40.83 29.79
N GLY A 36 -9.21 39.92 30.56
CA GLY A 36 -9.61 39.67 31.95
C GLY A 36 -8.95 38.50 32.66
N ASP A 37 -7.69 38.71 33.06
CA ASP A 37 -7.10 38.36 34.36
C ASP A 37 -6.58 36.93 34.69
N GLU A 38 -5.51 36.98 35.49
CA GLU A 38 -4.49 35.97 35.82
C GLU A 38 -4.98 34.73 36.59
N THR A 39 -4.27 33.60 36.44
CA THR A 39 -3.72 32.82 37.58
C THR A 39 -2.71 31.78 37.07
N GLY A 40 -1.51 31.80 37.65
CA GLY A 40 -0.45 30.83 37.38
C GLY A 40 -0.73 29.44 37.96
N GLY A 41 -0.35 28.42 37.20
CA GLY A 41 -0.31 27.04 37.62
C GLY A 41 0.72 26.28 36.78
N SER A 42 1.82 25.90 37.40
CA SER A 42 2.88 25.05 36.85
C SER A 42 2.31 23.69 36.45
N VAL A 43 2.42 23.33 35.16
CA VAL A 43 2.12 21.99 34.64
C VAL A 43 3.44 21.28 34.31
N GLN A 44 3.55 20.07 34.82
CA GLN A 44 4.67 19.16 34.62
C GLN A 44 4.74 18.73 33.15
N VAL A 45 5.96 18.65 32.64
CA VAL A 45 6.31 18.14 31.32
C VAL A 45 6.02 16.64 31.30
N GLU A 46 4.99 16.22 30.57
CA GLU A 46 4.86 14.84 30.10
C GLU A 46 5.61 14.72 28.77
N ALA A 47 6.30 13.58 28.61
CA ALA A 47 7.26 13.32 27.55
C ALA A 47 6.58 13.15 26.18
N ASP A 48 7.25 13.67 25.16
CA ASP A 48 6.89 13.58 23.75
C ASP A 48 6.64 12.13 23.32
N VAL A 49 5.48 11.92 22.69
CA VAL A 49 5.20 10.75 21.86
C VAL A 49 5.69 11.13 20.46
N GLU A 50 6.73 10.44 19.99
CA GLU A 50 7.25 10.50 18.62
C GLU A 50 6.09 10.24 17.64
N ALA A 51 5.77 11.23 16.81
CA ALA A 51 4.78 11.08 15.75
C ALA A 51 5.37 10.16 14.68
N GLN A 52 4.80 8.96 14.52
CA GLN A 52 5.10 8.05 13.43
C GLN A 52 4.31 8.46 12.17
N PRO A 53 4.81 8.13 10.96
CA PRO A 53 4.16 8.48 9.71
C PRO A 53 2.72 7.92 9.64
N PRO A 54 1.80 8.54 8.90
CA PRO A 54 0.41 8.11 8.77
C PRO A 54 0.23 6.67 8.25
N SER A 55 1.28 6.07 7.66
CA SER A 55 1.32 4.68 7.18
C SER A 55 1.69 3.64 8.24
N LYS A 56 1.99 4.04 9.49
CA LYS A 56 2.35 3.15 10.60
C LYS A 56 1.56 3.47 11.86
N ARG A 57 0.98 2.43 12.46
CA ARG A 57 0.26 2.50 13.74
C ARG A 57 1.17 3.03 14.86
N SER A 58 0.73 4.08 15.55
CA SER A 58 1.39 4.54 16.78
C SER A 58 1.35 3.48 17.89
N LYS A 59 2.52 3.11 18.43
CA LYS A 59 2.64 2.13 19.51
C LYS A 59 2.12 2.74 20.82
N VAL A 60 0.94 2.31 21.28
CA VAL A 60 0.52 2.53 22.68
C VAL A 60 1.13 1.42 23.54
N GLU A 61 1.93 1.79 24.55
CA GLU A 61 2.50 0.84 25.52
C GLU A 61 1.37 0.14 26.31
N ASP A 62 1.15 -1.15 26.04
CA ASP A 62 0.32 -2.02 26.89
C ASP A 62 1.00 -2.20 28.25
N GLN A 63 0.46 -1.58 29.29
CA GLN A 63 0.88 -1.87 30.66
C GLN A 63 0.48 -3.31 31.03
N PRO A 64 1.41 -4.14 31.55
CA PRO A 64 1.10 -5.52 31.87
C PRO A 64 0.21 -5.61 33.11
N VAL A 65 -1.00 -6.16 32.92
CA VAL A 65 -1.87 -6.60 34.01
C VAL A 65 -1.26 -7.85 34.65
N GLU A 66 -0.85 -7.74 35.91
CA GLU A 66 -0.35 -8.84 36.72
C GLU A 66 -1.36 -10.01 36.77
N LYS A 67 -0.96 -11.18 36.28
CA LYS A 67 -1.63 -12.45 36.58
C LYS A 67 -0.75 -13.25 37.54
N GLU A 68 -1.29 -13.47 38.73
CA GLU A 68 -0.75 -14.33 39.77
C GLU A 68 -0.44 -15.73 39.23
N LYS A 69 0.80 -16.20 39.43
CA LYS A 69 1.22 -17.58 39.17
C LYS A 69 1.03 -18.40 40.43
N GLU A 70 0.14 -19.40 40.38
CA GLU A 70 0.19 -20.54 41.30
C GLU A 70 1.31 -21.48 40.84
N VAL A 71 2.13 -21.88 41.81
CA VAL A 71 3.27 -22.78 41.70
C VAL A 71 2.79 -24.18 42.07
N GLU A 72 2.95 -25.16 41.19
CA GLU A 72 3.05 -26.57 41.60
C GLU A 72 4.44 -27.07 41.22
N ASP A 73 5.18 -27.42 42.28
CA ASP A 73 6.45 -28.14 42.27
C ASP A 73 6.24 -29.56 41.72
N ASP A 74 7.17 -30.06 40.91
CA ASP A 74 7.58 -31.45 41.06
C ASP A 74 9.02 -31.67 40.58
N GLU A 75 9.68 -32.56 41.32
CA GLU A 75 11.10 -32.58 41.64
C GLU A 75 12.03 -33.18 40.56
N ASP A 76 13.31 -32.87 40.75
CA ASP A 76 14.50 -33.35 40.05
C ASP A 76 14.57 -34.87 39.82
N GLU A 77 15.07 -35.27 38.65
CA GLU A 77 16.03 -36.37 38.55
C GLU A 77 16.94 -36.17 37.32
N ALA A 78 18.22 -35.87 37.57
CA ALA A 78 19.29 -36.03 36.58
C ALA A 78 19.81 -37.48 36.63
N PRO A 79 20.21 -38.06 35.48
CA PRO A 79 21.60 -38.51 35.43
C PRO A 79 22.32 -38.36 34.07
N GLU A 80 23.61 -38.05 34.23
CA GLU A 80 24.80 -38.58 33.54
C GLU A 80 25.05 -38.39 32.03
N LEU A 81 26.18 -37.73 31.79
CA LEU A 81 26.97 -37.72 30.57
C LEU A 81 27.40 -39.14 30.15
N VAL A 82 27.02 -39.52 28.93
CA VAL A 82 27.65 -40.62 28.19
C VAL A 82 27.94 -40.20 26.76
N SER A 83 29.06 -40.72 26.27
CA SER A 83 29.84 -40.37 25.08
C SER A 83 29.13 -40.54 23.74
N ALA A 84 29.62 -39.78 22.76
CA ALA A 84 29.33 -39.90 21.34
C ALA A 84 29.53 -41.33 20.80
N GLU A 85 28.53 -41.85 20.10
CA GLU A 85 28.66 -42.73 18.92
C GLU A 85 27.28 -43.01 18.28
N ASP A 86 27.24 -42.84 16.96
CA ASP A 86 26.38 -43.51 15.96
C ASP A 86 24.83 -43.42 16.11
N ASP A 87 24.21 -42.51 15.36
CA ASP A 87 22.75 -42.46 15.20
C ASP A 87 22.35 -42.81 13.76
N SER A 88 22.27 -44.11 13.48
CA SER A 88 21.55 -44.61 12.32
C SER A 88 20.05 -44.57 12.63
N LEU A 89 19.38 -43.50 12.23
CA LEU A 89 17.93 -43.33 12.34
C LEU A 89 17.20 -44.50 11.63
N SER A 90 16.45 -45.28 12.40
CA SER A 90 15.58 -46.35 11.89
C SER A 90 14.43 -45.80 11.05
N GLU A 91 14.03 -46.52 10.00
CA GLU A 91 12.92 -46.16 9.08
C GLU A 91 11.58 -45.88 9.80
N GLU A 92 11.34 -46.42 11.00
CA GLU A 92 10.14 -46.11 11.81
C GLU A 92 10.10 -44.66 12.34
N SER A 93 11.25 -44.00 12.49
CA SER A 93 11.35 -42.58 12.88
C SER A 93 11.03 -41.65 11.69
N LEU A 94 11.34 -42.11 10.48
CA LEU A 94 11.03 -41.42 9.23
C LEU A 94 9.55 -41.60 8.83
N GLU A 95 8.92 -42.71 9.19
CA GLU A 95 7.48 -42.90 9.01
C GLU A 95 6.62 -42.04 9.96
N ARG A 96 7.13 -41.68 11.15
CA ARG A 96 6.43 -40.76 12.07
C ARG A 96 6.45 -39.30 11.64
N VAL A 97 7.39 -38.88 10.79
CA VAL A 97 7.43 -37.52 10.21
C VAL A 97 6.60 -37.44 8.92
N GLN A 98 6.10 -38.57 8.39
CA GLN A 98 5.28 -38.62 7.18
C GLN A 98 3.76 -38.70 7.44
N SER A 99 3.30 -38.38 8.66
CA SER A 99 1.89 -38.48 9.04
C SER A 99 1.34 -37.26 9.77
N THR A 100 1.28 -36.11 9.09
CA THR A 100 0.24 -35.09 9.35
C THR A 100 -0.16 -34.35 8.07
N GLN A 101 -0.49 -35.05 6.98
CA GLN A 101 -1.44 -34.48 6.01
C GLN A 101 -2.85 -34.53 6.63
N SER A 102 -3.05 -33.74 7.67
CA SER A 102 -4.40 -33.46 8.14
C SER A 102 -5.11 -32.68 7.02
N SER A 103 -6.30 -33.12 6.63
CA SER A 103 -7.16 -32.38 5.73
C SER A 103 -7.34 -30.93 6.19
N LEU A 104 -7.38 -29.98 5.25
CA LEU A 104 -7.73 -28.59 5.54
C LEU A 104 -9.07 -28.52 6.27
N ARG A 105 -9.13 -27.61 7.24
CA ARG A 105 -10.36 -27.26 7.95
C ARG A 105 -11.22 -26.35 7.07
N ARG A 106 -12.48 -26.21 7.46
CA ARG A 106 -13.43 -25.30 6.83
C ARG A 106 -14.18 -24.57 7.93
N PHE A 107 -14.32 -23.27 7.77
CA PHE A 107 -15.23 -22.51 8.61
C PHE A 107 -16.67 -22.96 8.38
N LYS A 108 -17.52 -22.81 9.39
CA LYS A 108 -18.95 -23.07 9.23
C LYS A 108 -19.60 -21.98 8.38
N GLN A 109 -19.15 -20.75 8.59
CA GLN A 109 -19.53 -19.58 7.82
C GLN A 109 -18.25 -18.79 7.46
N ILE A 110 -18.25 -18.14 6.31
CA ILE A 110 -17.16 -17.31 5.82
C ILE A 110 -16.97 -16.15 6.81
N PRO A 111 -15.83 -16.08 7.52
CA PRO A 111 -15.56 -14.96 8.40
C PRO A 111 -15.30 -13.69 7.59
N VAL A 112 -15.70 -12.56 8.16
CA VAL A 112 -15.38 -11.21 7.65
C VAL A 112 -14.54 -10.53 8.71
N PHE A 113 -13.26 -10.31 8.40
CA PHE A 113 -12.32 -9.61 9.27
C PHE A 113 -12.18 -8.18 8.76
N ILE A 114 -12.42 -7.20 9.63
CA ILE A 114 -12.33 -5.77 9.29
C ILE A 114 -11.22 -5.15 10.12
N VAL A 115 -10.30 -4.49 9.44
CA VAL A 115 -9.21 -3.71 10.02
C VAL A 115 -9.33 -2.26 9.57
N ASP A 116 -8.54 -1.37 10.17
CA ASP A 116 -8.45 0.00 9.68
C ASP A 116 -7.23 0.18 8.79
N TYR A 117 -6.03 -0.12 9.29
CA TYR A 117 -4.82 -0.21 8.45
C TYR A 117 -4.79 -1.53 7.69
N HIS A 118 -4.58 -1.47 6.37
CA HIS A 118 -4.70 -2.66 5.51
C HIS A 118 -3.77 -3.80 5.90
N ASN A 119 -2.53 -3.50 6.29
CA ASN A 119 -1.54 -4.52 6.67
C ASN A 119 -1.98 -5.39 7.86
N ASP A 120 -2.91 -4.92 8.71
CA ASP A 120 -3.41 -5.68 9.86
C ASP A 120 -4.21 -6.93 9.43
N VAL A 121 -4.69 -7.00 8.17
CA VAL A 121 -5.33 -8.21 7.63
C VAL A 121 -4.39 -9.43 7.71
N LEU A 122 -3.08 -9.19 7.69
CA LEU A 122 -2.06 -10.23 7.71
C LEU A 122 -2.14 -11.10 8.97
N GLU A 123 -2.54 -10.53 10.12
CA GLU A 123 -2.73 -11.31 11.35
C GLU A 123 -3.79 -12.41 11.15
N PHE A 124 -4.90 -12.05 10.50
CA PHE A 124 -6.00 -12.97 10.22
C PHE A 124 -5.61 -14.02 9.17
N ILE A 125 -4.88 -13.61 8.14
CA ILE A 125 -4.35 -14.52 7.11
C ILE A 125 -3.40 -15.55 7.76
N TYR A 126 -2.43 -15.11 8.56
CA TYR A 126 -1.51 -16.00 9.26
C TYR A 126 -2.21 -16.96 10.21
N ARG A 127 -3.24 -16.51 10.93
CA ARG A 127 -4.06 -17.40 11.76
C ARG A 127 -4.85 -18.42 10.92
N CYS A 128 -5.33 -18.05 9.72
CA CYS A 128 -5.98 -18.98 8.80
C CYS A 128 -5.01 -20.05 8.25
N LEU A 129 -3.75 -19.67 7.96
CA LEU A 129 -2.68 -20.61 7.58
C LEU A 129 -2.36 -21.56 8.75
N ALA A 130 -2.08 -21.01 9.94
CA ALA A 130 -1.70 -21.77 11.13
C ALA A 130 -2.80 -22.74 11.59
N SER A 131 -4.07 -22.33 11.49
CA SER A 131 -5.22 -23.18 11.84
C SER A 131 -5.62 -24.16 10.74
N ARG A 132 -4.92 -24.14 9.58
CA ARG A 132 -5.13 -24.98 8.39
C ARG A 132 -6.50 -24.78 7.74
N HIS A 133 -7.07 -23.58 7.82
CA HIS A 133 -8.21 -23.18 7.00
C HIS A 133 -7.77 -22.78 5.60
N LEU A 134 -6.53 -22.29 5.47
CA LEU A 134 -5.85 -22.08 4.20
C LEU A 134 -4.68 -23.09 4.05
N PRO A 135 -4.37 -23.54 2.82
CA PRO A 135 -3.09 -24.12 2.47
C PRO A 135 -1.94 -23.22 2.90
N LEU A 136 -0.80 -23.80 3.27
CA LEU A 136 0.38 -23.00 3.65
C LEU A 136 0.97 -22.22 2.46
N GLU A 137 0.82 -22.74 1.25
CA GLU A 137 1.39 -22.16 0.03
C GLU A 137 0.39 -22.21 -1.14
N ASN A 138 0.64 -21.39 -2.17
CA ASN A 138 -0.07 -21.38 -3.44
C ASN A 138 -1.56 -20.99 -3.35
N ASN A 139 -1.87 -20.07 -2.43
CA ASN A 139 -3.19 -19.43 -2.35
C ASN A 139 -3.36 -18.35 -3.44
N ILE A 140 -4.62 -17.97 -3.68
CA ILE A 140 -5.01 -16.83 -4.50
C ILE A 140 -5.62 -15.73 -3.65
N LEU A 141 -5.13 -14.51 -3.86
CA LEU A 141 -5.70 -13.28 -3.31
C LEU A 141 -6.43 -12.54 -4.42
N VAL A 142 -7.71 -12.20 -4.22
CA VAL A 142 -8.44 -11.28 -5.08
C VAL A 142 -8.71 -10.02 -4.27
N HIS A 143 -8.13 -8.92 -4.69
CA HIS A 143 -7.98 -7.70 -3.93
C HIS A 143 -8.66 -6.55 -4.66
N PHE A 144 -9.72 -6.01 -4.06
CA PHE A 144 -10.41 -4.80 -4.51
C PHE A 144 -9.80 -3.61 -3.78
N ASP A 145 -9.17 -2.73 -4.53
CA ASP A 145 -8.41 -1.62 -3.95
C ASP A 145 -8.13 -0.56 -5.02
N SER A 146 -8.01 0.70 -4.61
CA SER A 146 -7.50 1.77 -5.47
C SER A 146 -5.98 1.69 -5.70
N HIS A 147 -5.26 1.02 -4.81
CA HIS A 147 -3.83 0.79 -4.77
C HIS A 147 -3.51 -0.69 -4.95
N PRO A 148 -2.31 -1.05 -5.44
CA PRO A 148 -1.95 -2.45 -5.63
C PRO A 148 -1.36 -3.12 -4.37
N ASP A 149 -0.87 -2.35 -3.39
CA ASP A 149 -0.13 -2.80 -2.20
C ASP A 149 1.05 -3.73 -2.48
N LEU A 150 1.74 -3.48 -3.60
CA LEU A 150 2.88 -4.28 -4.06
C LEU A 150 4.22 -3.58 -3.87
N VAL A 151 4.31 -2.56 -3.01
CA VAL A 151 5.61 -1.94 -2.68
C VAL A 151 6.46 -2.97 -1.94
N ILE A 152 7.77 -2.97 -2.20
CA ILE A 152 8.72 -3.79 -1.44
C ILE A 152 9.53 -2.85 -0.55
N ALA A 153 9.41 -3.06 0.77
CA ALA A 153 10.20 -2.35 1.76
C ALA A 153 11.70 -2.63 1.55
N ASN A 154 12.50 -1.56 1.46
CA ASN A 154 13.94 -1.64 1.19
C ASN A 154 14.78 -1.95 2.43
N ASP A 155 14.20 -1.74 3.60
CA ASP A 155 14.77 -1.85 4.94
C ASP A 155 14.43 -3.16 5.64
N ILE A 156 13.41 -3.90 5.16
CA ILE A 156 13.04 -5.21 5.67
C ILE A 156 13.84 -6.30 4.93
N PRO A 157 14.67 -7.10 5.64
CA PRO A 157 15.39 -8.21 5.02
C PRO A 157 14.44 -9.28 4.48
N ALA A 158 14.78 -9.91 3.36
CA ALA A 158 13.99 -10.99 2.77
C ALA A 158 13.85 -12.18 3.72
N SER A 159 14.89 -12.50 4.48
CA SER A 159 14.88 -13.52 5.52
C SER A 159 13.81 -13.28 6.60
N ALA A 160 13.43 -12.03 6.86
CA ALA A 160 12.39 -11.68 7.82
C ALA A 160 10.98 -12.05 7.36
N SER A 161 10.74 -12.32 6.07
CA SER A 161 9.42 -12.74 5.56
C SER A 161 8.88 -14.04 6.17
N TYR A 162 9.75 -14.82 6.83
CA TYR A 162 9.37 -16.04 7.54
C TYR A 162 9.19 -15.83 9.06
N ASP A 163 9.46 -14.62 9.56
CA ASP A 163 9.29 -14.24 10.96
C ASP A 163 7.97 -13.48 11.14
N LYS A 164 7.00 -14.17 11.74
CA LYS A 164 5.64 -13.66 11.91
C LYS A 164 5.61 -12.33 12.68
N ASP A 165 6.38 -12.22 13.75
CA ASP A 165 6.32 -11.07 14.66
C ASP A 165 6.96 -9.83 14.00
N THR A 166 8.04 -10.03 13.24
CA THR A 166 8.65 -8.97 12.42
C THR A 166 7.70 -8.49 11.33
N MET A 167 7.07 -9.41 10.58
CA MET A 167 6.12 -9.02 9.52
C MET A 167 4.91 -8.24 10.07
N LEU A 168 4.36 -8.67 11.20
CA LEU A 168 3.24 -7.94 11.82
C LEU A 168 3.64 -6.59 12.43
N THR A 169 4.94 -6.36 12.70
CA THR A 169 5.41 -5.12 13.34
C THR A 169 5.94 -4.10 12.33
N GLU A 170 6.64 -4.55 11.28
CA GLU A 170 7.43 -3.67 10.42
C GLU A 170 6.72 -3.27 9.11
N LEU A 171 5.73 -4.05 8.67
CA LEU A 171 4.98 -3.79 7.45
C LEU A 171 4.02 -2.61 7.61
N SER A 172 3.71 -1.99 6.48
CA SER A 172 2.78 -0.87 6.32
C SER A 172 1.73 -1.21 5.27
N ILE A 173 0.72 -0.36 5.17
CA ILE A 173 -0.44 -0.50 4.29
C ILE A 173 -0.06 -0.75 2.82
N GLU A 174 1.04 -0.20 2.32
CA GLU A 174 1.40 -0.29 0.91
C GLU A 174 2.30 -1.50 0.55
N ASN A 175 2.82 -2.22 1.55
CA ASN A 175 3.91 -3.18 1.36
C ASN A 175 3.66 -4.59 1.93
N TRP A 176 2.45 -4.87 2.44
CA TRP A 176 2.17 -6.13 3.13
C TRP A 176 2.03 -7.35 2.22
N ILE A 177 1.66 -7.18 0.94
CA ILE A 177 1.41 -8.31 0.03
C ILE A 177 2.71 -8.97 -0.43
N MET A 178 3.73 -8.19 -0.79
CA MET A 178 4.95 -8.73 -1.43
C MET A 178 5.70 -9.77 -0.58
N PRO A 179 5.88 -9.60 0.75
CA PRO A 179 6.45 -10.63 1.62
C PRO A 179 5.66 -11.95 1.58
N THR A 180 4.33 -11.89 1.46
CA THR A 180 3.49 -13.10 1.39
C THR A 180 3.65 -13.85 0.06
N LEU A 181 3.93 -13.13 -1.02
CA LEU A 181 4.26 -13.70 -2.33
C LEU A 181 5.66 -14.34 -2.30
N TYR A 182 6.63 -13.67 -1.68
CA TYR A 182 7.99 -14.18 -1.52
C TYR A 182 8.03 -15.45 -0.66
N ALA A 183 7.33 -15.46 0.48
CA ALA A 183 7.18 -16.62 1.35
C ALA A 183 6.39 -17.79 0.70
N GLY A 184 5.75 -17.55 -0.45
CA GLY A 184 4.99 -18.55 -1.21
C GLY A 184 3.58 -18.80 -0.69
N HIS A 185 3.12 -18.05 0.33
CA HIS A 185 1.75 -18.13 0.85
C HIS A 185 0.74 -17.87 -0.26
N PHE A 186 0.99 -16.84 -1.08
CA PHE A 186 0.27 -16.61 -2.33
C PHE A 186 1.23 -16.77 -3.51
N ASN A 187 0.71 -17.25 -4.64
CA ASN A 187 1.43 -17.25 -5.91
C ASN A 187 0.62 -16.60 -7.04
N ARG A 188 -0.63 -16.23 -6.74
CA ARG A 188 -1.59 -15.65 -7.67
C ARG A 188 -2.27 -14.49 -6.96
N MET A 189 -2.17 -13.31 -7.56
CA MET A 189 -2.80 -12.09 -7.09
C MET A 189 -3.65 -11.52 -8.22
N VAL A 190 -4.91 -11.22 -7.93
CA VAL A 190 -5.81 -10.54 -8.85
C VAL A 190 -6.16 -9.19 -8.26
N TRP A 191 -5.65 -8.14 -8.89
CA TRP A 191 -5.97 -6.77 -8.51
C TRP A 191 -7.17 -6.29 -9.32
N LEU A 192 -8.23 -5.91 -8.62
CA LEU A 192 -9.46 -5.36 -9.18
C LEU A 192 -9.52 -3.89 -8.79
N LYS A 193 -9.17 -3.03 -9.75
CA LYS A 193 -9.12 -1.57 -9.58
C LYS A 193 -10.19 -0.90 -10.42
N ASN A 194 -10.56 0.34 -10.13
CA ASN A 194 -11.37 1.11 -11.08
C ASN A 194 -10.54 1.62 -12.26
N SER A 195 -11.20 1.94 -13.38
CA SER A 195 -10.53 2.43 -14.59
C SER A 195 -9.76 3.74 -14.40
N TRP A 196 -10.06 4.53 -13.37
CA TRP A 196 -9.31 5.75 -13.02
C TRP A 196 -8.00 5.48 -12.25
N CYS A 197 -7.80 4.27 -11.71
CA CYS A 197 -6.52 3.84 -11.12
C CYS A 197 -5.53 3.44 -12.22
N GLN A 198 -4.30 3.98 -12.21
CA GLN A 198 -3.35 3.83 -13.32
C GLN A 198 -1.95 3.34 -12.89
N GLN A 199 -1.74 2.96 -11.63
CA GLN A 199 -0.40 2.57 -11.14
C GLN A 199 0.17 1.34 -11.86
N ILE A 200 -0.65 0.31 -12.13
CA ILE A 200 -0.26 -0.85 -12.94
C ILE A 200 -1.26 -1.02 -14.10
N PRO A 201 -0.78 -1.19 -15.35
CA PRO A 201 -1.66 -1.40 -16.49
C PRO A 201 -2.41 -2.74 -16.38
N THR A 202 -3.65 -2.75 -16.89
CA THR A 202 -4.45 -3.98 -16.99
C THR A 202 -3.74 -5.04 -17.83
N GLY A 203 -3.91 -6.31 -17.46
CA GLY A 203 -3.25 -7.42 -18.13
C GLY A 203 -2.83 -8.53 -17.19
N LYS A 204 -2.12 -9.51 -17.74
CA LYS A 204 -1.54 -10.63 -17.00
C LYS A 204 -0.03 -10.47 -17.01
N HIS A 205 0.53 -10.37 -15.81
CA HIS A 205 1.95 -10.18 -15.56
C HIS A 205 2.45 -11.41 -14.81
N GLU A 206 3.31 -12.20 -15.44
CA GLU A 206 4.00 -13.32 -14.80
C GLU A 206 5.45 -12.93 -14.59
N PHE A 207 5.93 -13.04 -13.36
CA PHE A 207 7.27 -12.64 -12.97
C PHE A 207 7.83 -13.57 -11.89
N LYS A 208 9.13 -13.50 -11.68
CA LYS A 208 9.82 -14.15 -10.58
C LYS A 208 10.03 -13.18 -9.42
N ILE A 209 9.76 -13.67 -8.22
CA ILE A 209 10.12 -13.03 -6.96
C ILE A 209 11.19 -13.89 -6.28
N GLY A 210 12.24 -13.26 -5.80
CA GLY A 210 13.33 -13.91 -5.06
C GLY A 210 14.03 -12.86 -4.21
N HIS A 211 15.28 -13.10 -3.88
CA HIS A 211 16.10 -12.11 -3.18
C HIS A 211 17.48 -11.96 -3.80
N LYS A 212 18.14 -10.85 -3.47
CA LYS A 212 19.55 -10.60 -3.77
C LYS A 212 20.16 -9.85 -2.61
N ASN A 213 21.21 -10.40 -1.99
CA ASN A 213 21.82 -9.86 -0.77
C ASN A 213 20.79 -9.62 0.34
N ASP A 214 19.93 -10.62 0.59
CA ASP A 214 18.85 -10.57 1.58
C ASP A 214 17.85 -9.41 1.40
N ARG A 215 17.68 -8.89 0.18
CA ARG A 215 16.62 -7.94 -0.17
C ARG A 215 15.70 -8.57 -1.21
N ILE A 216 14.39 -8.51 -1.00
CA ILE A 216 13.42 -8.98 -1.98
C ILE A 216 13.63 -8.21 -3.30
N GLY A 217 13.54 -8.93 -4.41
CA GLY A 217 13.63 -8.37 -5.75
C GLY A 217 12.77 -9.17 -6.72
N ILE A 218 12.35 -8.51 -7.81
CA ILE A 218 11.52 -9.16 -8.82
C ILE A 218 11.95 -8.85 -10.24
N ASP A 219 11.73 -9.78 -11.17
CA ASP A 219 12.11 -9.60 -12.57
C ASP A 219 11.00 -8.96 -13.43
N CYS A 220 9.97 -8.38 -12.81
CA CYS A 220 8.85 -7.75 -13.50
C CYS A 220 9.25 -6.36 -14.04
N PRO A 221 9.30 -6.15 -15.37
CA PRO A 221 9.77 -4.91 -15.97
C PRO A 221 8.64 -3.86 -16.10
N LEU A 222 7.79 -3.76 -15.08
CA LEU A 222 6.80 -2.71 -14.98
C LEU A 222 7.42 -1.51 -14.28
N ASP A 223 7.09 -0.31 -14.74
CA ASP A 223 7.58 0.91 -14.14
C ASP A 223 7.28 0.99 -12.64
N TYR A 224 6.13 0.48 -12.19
CA TYR A 224 5.78 0.40 -10.76
C TYR A 224 6.93 -0.19 -9.91
N PHE A 225 7.56 -1.27 -10.37
CA PHE A 225 8.66 -1.91 -9.64
C PHE A 225 10.04 -1.32 -9.93
N ILE A 226 10.21 -0.68 -11.08
CA ILE A 226 11.45 0.02 -11.45
C ILE A 226 11.56 1.33 -10.67
N ALA A 227 10.46 2.08 -10.59
CA ALA A 227 10.28 3.34 -9.87
C ALA A 227 10.70 3.19 -8.41
N ASP A 228 10.27 2.12 -7.73
CA ASP A 228 10.61 1.82 -6.34
C ASP A 228 12.02 1.20 -6.15
N GLY A 229 12.78 0.96 -7.22
CA GLY A 229 14.12 0.38 -7.15
C GLY A 229 14.15 -1.13 -6.83
N ASN A 230 13.07 -1.84 -7.16
CA ASN A 230 12.84 -3.25 -6.80
C ASN A 230 13.02 -4.24 -7.95
N TYR A 231 13.15 -3.74 -9.18
CA TYR A 231 13.52 -4.56 -10.33
C TYR A 231 14.89 -5.23 -10.14
N CYS A 232 14.90 -6.56 -10.23
CA CYS A 232 16.09 -7.41 -10.17
C CYS A 232 16.00 -8.48 -11.27
N PRO A 233 16.98 -8.55 -12.19
CA PRO A 233 16.99 -9.56 -13.25
C PRO A 233 16.96 -11.00 -12.72
N ALA A 234 16.24 -11.88 -13.43
CA ALA A 234 16.05 -13.27 -13.03
C ALA A 234 17.34 -14.07 -12.77
N ASP A 235 18.45 -13.71 -13.44
CA ASP A 235 19.77 -14.33 -13.29
C ASP A 235 20.53 -13.87 -12.05
N GLU A 236 20.03 -12.85 -11.35
CA GLU A 236 20.59 -12.33 -10.09
C GLU A 236 19.72 -12.67 -8.88
N LEU A 237 18.56 -13.29 -9.08
CA LEU A 237 17.65 -13.70 -8.01
C LEU A 237 18.03 -15.08 -7.45
N GLU A 238 18.12 -15.15 -6.13
CA GLU A 238 18.24 -16.36 -5.34
C GLU A 238 16.85 -16.81 -4.86
N ASP A 239 16.66 -18.13 -4.73
CA ASP A 239 15.42 -18.79 -4.28
C ASP A 239 14.14 -18.31 -4.99
N ALA A 240 14.27 -18.02 -6.29
CA ALA A 240 13.20 -17.42 -7.07
C ALA A 240 11.99 -18.34 -7.26
N ARG A 241 10.79 -17.77 -7.09
CA ARG A 241 9.48 -18.40 -7.32
C ARG A 241 8.67 -17.61 -8.34
N THR A 242 7.76 -18.27 -9.04
CA THR A 242 6.89 -17.61 -10.03
C THR A 242 5.61 -17.09 -9.39
N VAL A 243 5.30 -15.82 -9.66
CA VAL A 243 4.07 -15.14 -9.26
C VAL A 243 3.27 -14.75 -10.50
N LYS A 244 1.95 -14.83 -10.40
CA LYS A 244 1.01 -14.36 -11.42
C LYS A 244 0.19 -13.20 -10.86
N LEU A 245 0.44 -12.01 -11.37
CA LEU A 245 -0.38 -10.82 -11.13
C LEU A 245 -1.35 -10.66 -12.31
N GLN A 246 -2.63 -10.50 -12.02
CA GLN A 246 -3.64 -10.20 -13.04
C GLN A 246 -4.38 -8.93 -12.64
N VAL A 247 -4.34 -7.91 -13.48
CA VAL A 247 -4.94 -6.60 -13.21
C VAL A 247 -6.14 -6.41 -14.13
N TYR A 248 -7.30 -6.14 -13.54
CA TYR A 248 -8.54 -5.90 -14.27
C TYR A 248 -9.24 -4.64 -13.77
N ASP A 249 -9.95 -4.00 -14.70
CA ASP A 249 -10.89 -2.92 -14.37
C ASP A 249 -12.18 -3.53 -13.82
N ALA A 250 -12.47 -3.24 -12.56
CA ALA A 250 -13.62 -3.74 -11.80
C ALA A 250 -14.95 -3.16 -12.30
N ASP A 251 -14.91 -1.93 -12.81
CA ASP A 251 -16.00 -1.19 -13.44
C ASP A 251 -16.28 -1.64 -14.89
N SER A 252 -15.50 -2.59 -15.41
CA SER A 252 -15.73 -3.15 -16.74
C SER A 252 -16.94 -4.09 -16.77
N GLU A 253 -17.84 -3.86 -17.74
CA GLU A 253 -18.99 -4.73 -17.98
C GLU A 253 -18.57 -6.17 -18.38
N SER A 254 -17.38 -6.34 -18.96
CA SER A 254 -16.89 -7.64 -19.41
C SER A 254 -16.20 -8.46 -18.31
N LEU A 255 -15.95 -7.91 -17.12
CA LEU A 255 -15.28 -8.65 -16.03
C LEU A 255 -16.04 -9.95 -15.73
N ASP A 256 -15.33 -11.07 -15.76
CA ASP A 256 -15.85 -12.37 -15.34
C ASP A 256 -14.86 -13.03 -14.36
N PRO A 257 -15.22 -13.22 -13.07
CA PRO A 257 -14.33 -13.89 -12.11
C PRO A 257 -13.93 -15.30 -12.55
N ARG A 258 -14.69 -15.96 -13.44
CA ARG A 258 -14.35 -17.29 -13.96
C ARG A 258 -13.12 -17.31 -14.86
N GLU A 259 -12.61 -16.14 -15.27
CA GLU A 259 -11.35 -16.04 -16.02
C GLU A 259 -10.10 -16.25 -15.14
N PHE A 260 -10.23 -16.09 -13.83
CA PHE A 260 -9.13 -16.16 -12.88
C PHE A 260 -9.44 -16.91 -11.59
N ILE A 261 -10.68 -17.31 -11.33
CA ILE A 261 -11.03 -18.21 -10.23
C ILE A 261 -11.68 -19.46 -10.80
N THR A 262 -11.31 -20.63 -10.28
CA THR A 262 -11.86 -21.92 -10.66
C THR A 262 -12.24 -22.74 -9.43
N GLU A 263 -12.91 -23.88 -9.63
CA GLU A 263 -13.23 -24.80 -8.53
C GLU A 263 -12.00 -25.32 -7.77
N LYS A 264 -10.82 -25.31 -8.40
CA LYS A 264 -9.56 -25.73 -7.77
C LYS A 264 -9.06 -24.74 -6.71
N ASP A 265 -9.49 -23.49 -6.82
CA ASP A 265 -9.06 -22.41 -5.95
C ASP A 265 -9.88 -22.34 -4.65
N ALA A 266 -10.96 -23.12 -4.54
CA ALA A 266 -11.94 -23.04 -3.44
C ALA A 266 -11.35 -23.15 -2.02
N GLN A 267 -10.20 -23.83 -1.87
CA GLN A 267 -9.58 -24.06 -0.57
C GLN A 267 -8.52 -23.02 -0.22
N GLY A 268 -8.10 -22.18 -1.16
CA GLY A 268 -7.03 -21.21 -0.98
C GLY A 268 -7.38 -19.83 -1.52
N PHE A 269 -8.67 -19.50 -1.61
CA PHE A 269 -9.14 -18.22 -2.14
C PHE A 269 -9.52 -17.27 -1.00
N ILE A 270 -8.82 -16.13 -0.92
CA ILE A 270 -9.19 -14.99 -0.07
C ILE A 270 -9.75 -13.87 -0.94
N LEU A 271 -10.87 -13.31 -0.51
CA LEU A 271 -11.40 -12.06 -1.05
C LEU A 271 -11.02 -10.92 -0.10
N ASP A 272 -10.22 -10.00 -0.59
CA ASP A 272 -9.74 -8.84 0.14
C ASP A 272 -10.33 -7.56 -0.47
N ILE A 273 -10.76 -6.64 0.39
CA ILE A 273 -11.53 -5.45 0.00
C ILE A 273 -11.06 -4.26 0.82
N ASP A 274 -10.25 -3.38 0.23
CA ASP A 274 -10.12 -2.02 0.76
C ASP A 274 -11.38 -1.22 0.39
N LEU A 275 -11.90 -0.46 1.35
CA LEU A 275 -13.06 0.40 1.13
C LEU A 275 -12.71 1.63 0.27
N ASP A 276 -11.44 2.01 0.22
CA ASP A 276 -10.96 3.08 -0.63
C ASP A 276 -11.14 2.76 -2.13
N PHE A 277 -11.32 1.49 -2.50
CA PHE A 277 -11.72 1.05 -3.84
C PHE A 277 -12.95 1.82 -4.33
N PHE A 278 -13.91 2.07 -3.44
CA PHE A 278 -15.17 2.73 -3.79
C PHE A 278 -15.02 4.25 -3.88
N SER A 279 -14.08 4.83 -3.16
CA SER A 279 -13.81 6.26 -3.12
C SER A 279 -12.47 6.48 -2.42
N THR A 280 -11.54 7.17 -3.05
CA THR A 280 -10.17 7.32 -2.52
C THR A 280 -9.71 8.77 -2.53
N SER A 281 -9.00 9.17 -1.47
CA SER A 281 -8.30 10.43 -1.34
C SER A 281 -6.80 10.16 -1.37
N ASN A 282 -6.06 10.94 -2.16
CA ASN A 282 -4.62 11.06 -1.96
C ASN A 282 -4.33 12.04 -0.80
N PRO A 283 -3.88 11.56 0.38
CA PRO A 283 -3.61 12.43 1.54
C PRO A 283 -2.47 13.42 1.30
N PHE A 284 -1.50 13.08 0.43
CA PHE A 284 -0.37 13.95 0.13
C PHE A 284 -0.73 15.23 -0.63
N LEU A 285 -1.93 15.33 -1.19
CA LEU A 285 -2.41 16.58 -1.77
C LEU A 285 -2.73 17.64 -0.71
N GLU A 286 -3.06 17.21 0.50
CA GLU A 286 -3.40 18.09 1.61
C GLU A 286 -2.19 18.36 2.52
N ILE A 287 -1.33 17.35 2.68
CA ILE A 287 -0.06 17.46 3.42
C ILE A 287 0.83 18.52 2.75
N TYR A 288 1.22 19.53 3.53
CA TYR A 288 2.03 20.67 3.08
C TYR A 288 1.49 21.42 1.84
N LYS A 289 0.17 21.49 1.66
CA LYS A 289 -0.47 22.14 0.50
C LYS A 289 -0.17 23.64 0.35
N ASP A 290 0.17 24.36 1.42
CA ASP A 290 0.43 25.80 1.35
C ASP A 290 1.73 26.14 0.59
N VAL A 291 2.56 25.14 0.33
CA VAL A 291 3.74 25.23 -0.54
C VAL A 291 3.61 24.43 -1.82
N ASP A 292 2.45 23.83 -2.12
CA ASP A 292 2.27 22.94 -3.28
C ASP A 292 3.32 21.82 -3.31
N CYS A 293 3.57 21.21 -2.15
CA CYS A 293 4.66 20.24 -1.94
C CYS A 293 4.59 19.08 -2.94
N TYR A 294 3.42 18.45 -3.09
CA TYR A 294 3.22 17.31 -3.97
C TYR A 294 3.56 17.60 -5.44
N SER A 295 3.23 18.79 -5.94
CA SER A 295 3.58 19.18 -7.31
C SER A 295 5.08 19.43 -7.49
N GLN A 296 5.74 20.01 -6.48
CA GLN A 296 7.20 20.18 -6.51
C GLN A 296 7.92 18.82 -6.48
N LEU A 297 7.41 17.87 -5.69
CA LEU A 297 7.97 16.52 -5.59
C LEU A 297 7.94 15.77 -6.92
N LYS A 298 6.88 15.91 -7.73
CA LYS A 298 6.84 15.36 -9.11
C LYS A 298 8.05 15.75 -9.94
N GLU A 299 8.54 16.98 -9.79
CA GLU A 299 9.70 17.44 -10.54
C GLU A 299 11.04 17.02 -9.92
N ILE A 300 11.08 16.81 -8.60
CA ILE A 300 12.27 16.39 -7.85
C ILE A 300 12.51 14.88 -8.04
N PHE A 301 11.45 14.09 -7.99
CA PHE A 301 11.48 12.63 -8.07
C PHE A 301 11.33 12.10 -9.49
N HIS A 302 11.11 12.95 -10.50
CA HIS A 302 11.01 12.52 -11.91
C HIS A 302 12.17 11.60 -12.32
N PHE A 303 11.85 10.50 -13.00
CA PHE A 303 12.82 9.62 -13.63
C PHE A 303 12.39 9.29 -15.06
N GLU A 304 13.37 8.97 -15.91
CA GLU A 304 13.10 8.58 -17.30
C GLU A 304 12.67 7.12 -17.37
N SER A 305 11.39 6.91 -17.65
CA SER A 305 10.76 5.59 -17.80
C SER A 305 11.21 4.84 -19.07
N VAL A 306 11.25 3.50 -18.99
CA VAL A 306 11.47 2.62 -20.16
C VAL A 306 10.24 2.54 -21.08
N GLU A 307 9.07 2.99 -20.64
CA GLU A 307 7.82 2.88 -21.41
C GLU A 307 7.92 3.51 -22.80
N SER A 308 8.66 4.61 -22.94
CA SER A 308 8.91 5.24 -24.24
C SER A 308 9.60 4.28 -25.23
N VAL A 309 10.63 3.57 -24.78
CA VAL A 309 11.40 2.60 -25.58
C VAL A 309 10.60 1.31 -25.79
N LYS A 310 9.81 0.91 -24.80
CA LYS A 310 8.90 -0.24 -24.87
C LYS A 310 7.80 -0.02 -25.90
N GLN A 311 7.18 1.15 -25.94
CA GLN A 311 6.17 1.53 -26.94
C GLN A 311 6.75 1.58 -28.36
N ALA A 312 8.03 1.93 -28.50
CA ALA A 312 8.74 1.87 -29.78
C ALA A 312 9.06 0.43 -30.25
N GLY A 313 8.83 -0.59 -29.40
CA GLY A 313 9.11 -1.99 -29.71
C GLY A 313 10.59 -2.36 -29.71
N THR A 314 11.45 -1.51 -29.15
CA THR A 314 12.91 -1.68 -29.16
C THR A 314 13.49 -1.96 -27.78
N ALA A 315 12.67 -2.01 -26.72
CA ALA A 315 13.14 -2.24 -25.36
C ALA A 315 13.82 -3.61 -25.21
N THR A 316 14.98 -3.60 -24.57
CA THR A 316 15.79 -4.77 -24.23
C THR A 316 15.95 -4.89 -22.72
N ILE A 317 16.37 -6.07 -22.25
CA ILE A 317 16.72 -6.29 -20.83
C ILE A 317 17.79 -5.29 -20.36
N ALA A 318 18.71 -4.87 -21.24
CA ALA A 318 19.72 -3.89 -20.91
C ALA A 318 19.13 -2.51 -20.60
N ASP A 319 18.04 -2.12 -21.28
CA ASP A 319 17.36 -0.83 -21.03
C ASP A 319 16.67 -0.83 -19.67
N TYR A 320 15.96 -1.92 -19.32
CA TYR A 320 15.37 -2.09 -17.99
C TYR A 320 16.42 -2.10 -16.88
N ARG A 321 17.54 -2.82 -17.08
CA ARG A 321 18.67 -2.85 -16.13
C ARG A 321 19.29 -1.48 -15.94
N ALA A 322 19.54 -0.75 -17.03
CA ALA A 322 20.14 0.58 -16.98
C ALA A 322 19.23 1.56 -16.25
N THR A 323 17.93 1.54 -16.56
CA THR A 323 16.94 2.43 -15.93
C THR A 323 16.77 2.13 -14.45
N ALA A 324 16.61 0.85 -14.08
CA ALA A 324 16.53 0.45 -12.68
C ALA A 324 17.78 0.83 -11.88
N ALA A 325 18.98 0.65 -12.46
CA ALA A 325 20.22 1.04 -11.82
C ALA A 325 20.37 2.56 -11.64
N ALA A 326 19.93 3.34 -12.64
CA ALA A 326 19.92 4.80 -12.56
C ALA A 326 18.90 5.29 -11.51
N ARG A 327 17.68 4.75 -11.53
CA ARG A 327 16.61 5.07 -10.57
C ARG A 327 17.03 4.74 -9.14
N LYS A 328 17.61 3.56 -8.90
CA LYS A 328 18.10 3.19 -7.56
C LYS A 328 19.14 4.18 -7.03
N LYS A 329 20.10 4.60 -7.85
CA LYS A 329 21.08 5.63 -7.45
C LYS A 329 20.41 6.96 -7.12
N GLN A 330 19.41 7.35 -7.90
CA GLN A 330 18.63 8.57 -7.65
C GLN A 330 17.89 8.50 -6.32
N LEU A 331 17.16 7.42 -6.05
CA LEU A 331 16.47 7.20 -4.78
C LEU A 331 17.43 7.19 -3.60
N ASP A 332 18.57 6.49 -3.70
CA ASP A 332 19.59 6.47 -2.66
C ASP A 332 20.14 7.87 -2.38
N ALA A 333 20.34 8.70 -3.42
CA ALA A 333 20.80 10.08 -3.28
C ALA A 333 19.72 10.98 -2.66
N LEU A 334 18.46 10.88 -3.11
CA LEU A 334 17.33 11.61 -2.55
C LEU A 334 17.13 11.25 -1.08
N LYS A 335 17.13 9.95 -0.74
CA LYS A 335 16.97 9.47 0.63
C LYS A 335 18.01 10.06 1.56
N ARG A 336 19.28 10.12 1.13
CA ARG A 336 20.35 10.76 1.91
C ARG A 336 20.13 12.26 2.13
N ILE A 337 19.55 12.96 1.16
CA ILE A 337 19.26 14.40 1.27
C ILE A 337 18.10 14.63 2.25
N PHE A 338 17.02 13.86 2.13
CA PHE A 338 15.86 13.98 3.02
C PHE A 338 16.16 13.49 4.44
N TRP A 339 16.98 12.44 4.62
CA TRP A 339 17.49 12.07 5.95
C TRP A 339 18.35 13.15 6.59
N GLN A 340 19.20 13.84 5.82
CA GLN A 340 19.97 14.97 6.33
C GLN A 340 19.06 16.12 6.79
N LEU A 341 17.97 16.38 6.06
CA LEU A 341 16.96 17.37 6.47
C LEU A 341 16.22 16.93 7.72
N ASP A 342 15.91 15.64 7.85
CA ASP A 342 15.26 15.06 9.02
C ASP A 342 16.14 15.13 10.28
N GLU A 343 17.38 14.64 10.21
CA GLU A 343 18.26 14.54 11.38
C GLU A 343 18.85 15.90 11.82
N HIS A 344 19.07 16.81 10.88
CA HIS A 344 19.83 18.04 11.13
C HIS A 344 19.05 19.31 10.83
N HIS A 345 17.86 19.22 10.25
CA HIS A 345 17.06 20.36 9.80
C HIS A 345 17.86 21.34 8.92
N THR A 346 18.90 20.88 8.21
CA THR A 346 19.69 21.72 7.32
C THR A 346 20.49 20.89 6.33
N LEU A 347 20.68 21.44 5.13
CA LEU A 347 21.59 20.89 4.12
C LEU A 347 23.03 21.45 4.27
N ASP A 348 23.24 22.38 5.19
CA ASP A 348 24.57 22.94 5.46
C ASP A 348 25.53 21.86 5.98
N GLY A 349 26.72 21.81 5.40
CA GLY A 349 27.75 20.82 5.78
C GLY A 349 27.59 19.44 5.14
N MET A 350 26.52 19.21 4.37
CA MET A 350 26.38 18.03 3.52
C MET A 350 27.30 18.14 2.29
N ASP A 351 27.99 17.05 1.93
CA ASP A 351 28.64 16.96 0.63
C ASP A 351 27.59 17.03 -0.49
N ARG A 352 27.89 17.80 -1.54
CA ARG A 352 26.97 17.89 -2.70
C ARG A 352 26.76 16.49 -3.30
N PRO A 353 25.52 16.17 -3.72
CA PRO A 353 25.26 14.91 -4.39
C PRO A 353 26.02 14.85 -5.73
N ASP A 354 26.24 13.64 -6.22
CA ASP A 354 26.81 13.41 -7.55
C ASP A 354 25.92 14.08 -8.60
N GLU A 355 26.46 15.10 -9.31
CA GLU A 355 25.73 15.88 -10.31
C GLU A 355 25.26 15.05 -11.51
N SER A 356 25.81 13.83 -11.70
CA SER A 356 25.35 12.88 -12.70
C SER A 356 24.09 12.09 -12.27
N VAL A 357 23.74 12.14 -10.98
CA VAL A 357 22.57 11.48 -10.39
C VAL A 357 21.51 12.50 -10.00
N ILE A 358 21.89 13.56 -9.28
CA ILE A 358 21.03 14.68 -8.91
C ILE A 358 21.61 15.94 -9.54
N THR A 359 20.98 16.43 -10.60
CA THR A 359 21.50 17.60 -11.33
C THR A 359 21.46 18.85 -10.46
N PRO A 360 22.30 19.87 -10.74
CA PRO A 360 22.26 21.15 -10.03
C PRO A 360 20.86 21.80 -10.02
N GLU A 361 20.08 21.62 -11.08
CA GLU A 361 18.71 22.12 -11.18
C GLU A 361 17.76 21.41 -10.21
N VAL A 362 17.83 20.07 -10.13
CA VAL A 362 17.03 19.28 -9.18
C VAL A 362 17.42 19.60 -7.74
N TYR A 363 18.72 19.68 -7.45
CA TYR A 363 19.20 20.05 -6.11
C TYR A 363 18.74 21.45 -5.69
N ALA A 364 18.72 22.42 -6.61
CA ALA A 364 18.17 23.75 -6.36
C ALA A 364 16.66 23.71 -6.04
N LYS A 365 15.88 22.83 -6.68
CA LYS A 365 14.46 22.62 -6.34
C LYS A 365 14.28 22.06 -4.94
N ILE A 366 15.15 21.13 -4.51
CA ILE A 366 15.11 20.59 -3.15
C ILE A 366 15.40 21.68 -2.11
N ILE A 367 16.41 22.52 -2.35
CA ILE A 367 16.70 23.68 -1.48
C ILE A 367 15.48 24.61 -1.41
N HIS A 368 14.91 24.97 -2.56
CA HIS A 368 13.73 25.83 -2.62
C HIS A 368 12.52 25.24 -1.89
N LEU A 369 12.28 23.94 -2.04
CA LEU A 369 11.22 23.23 -1.31
C LEU A 369 11.45 23.34 0.20
N ALA A 370 12.68 23.06 0.65
CA ALA A 370 13.02 23.10 2.07
C ALA A 370 12.86 24.52 2.67
N GLU A 371 13.32 25.55 1.96
CA GLU A 371 13.14 26.95 2.37
C GLU A 371 11.65 27.34 2.41
N SER A 372 10.86 26.89 1.42
CA SER A 372 9.43 27.17 1.34
C SER A 372 8.67 26.54 2.50
N LEU A 373 8.96 25.28 2.83
CA LEU A 373 8.36 24.55 3.95
C LEU A 373 8.64 25.26 5.26
N LYS A 374 9.90 25.59 5.55
CA LYS A 374 10.31 26.30 6.79
C LYS A 374 9.75 27.72 6.91
N THR A 375 9.35 28.32 5.80
CA THR A 375 8.69 29.63 5.80
C THR A 375 7.22 29.52 6.20
N LYS A 376 6.59 28.37 5.97
CA LYS A 376 5.14 28.16 6.14
C LYS A 376 4.78 27.32 7.36
N TYR A 377 5.63 26.37 7.71
CA TYR A 377 5.43 25.40 8.77
C TYR A 377 6.52 25.55 9.84
N VAL A 378 6.21 25.13 11.07
CA VAL A 378 7.18 25.09 12.16
C VAL A 378 8.20 24.01 11.83
N ASP A 379 9.50 24.29 12.00
CA ASP A 379 10.58 23.39 11.55
C ASP A 379 10.48 21.98 12.15
N ASP A 380 10.06 21.89 13.42
CA ASP A 380 9.88 20.63 14.16
C ASP A 380 8.62 19.85 13.74
N GLU A 381 7.70 20.46 12.99
CA GLU A 381 6.48 19.81 12.47
C GLU A 381 6.66 19.33 11.01
N ILE A 382 7.84 19.54 10.42
CA ILE A 382 8.15 19.09 9.07
C ILE A 382 8.69 17.66 9.14
N ASP A 383 7.88 16.70 8.70
CA ASP A 383 8.28 15.31 8.54
C ASP A 383 8.94 15.13 7.16
N TRP A 384 10.27 15.14 7.15
CA TRP A 384 11.04 15.04 5.91
C TRP A 384 11.03 13.63 5.31
N LEU A 385 10.79 12.61 6.14
CA LEU A 385 10.67 11.22 5.67
C LEU A 385 9.33 11.01 4.99
N LEU A 386 8.25 11.58 5.54
CA LEU A 386 6.94 11.59 4.88
C LEU A 386 6.98 12.34 3.54
N ILE A 387 7.75 13.42 3.44
CA ILE A 387 7.95 14.13 2.18
C ILE A 387 8.73 13.26 1.18
N PHE A 388 9.73 12.50 1.63
CA PHE A 388 10.45 11.55 0.79
C PHE A 388 9.55 10.40 0.30
N ASP A 389 8.74 9.83 1.19
CA ASP A 389 7.79 8.76 0.88
C ASP A 389 6.73 9.28 -0.11
N SER A 390 6.16 10.46 0.16
CA SER A 390 5.26 11.17 -0.76
C SER A 390 5.89 11.33 -2.14
N GLY A 391 7.15 11.79 -2.20
CA GLY A 391 7.88 11.97 -3.44
C GLY A 391 8.06 10.67 -4.23
N SER A 392 8.31 9.57 -3.53
CA SER A 392 8.42 8.24 -4.12
C SER A 392 7.12 7.77 -4.76
N THR A 393 5.96 8.27 -4.32
CA THR A 393 4.65 7.97 -4.91
C THR A 393 4.29 8.84 -6.12
N THR A 394 5.05 9.90 -6.39
CA THR A 394 4.74 10.86 -7.48
C THR A 394 5.15 10.38 -8.87
N ASP A 395 5.84 9.24 -8.95
CA ASP A 395 6.35 8.68 -10.19
C ASP A 395 5.22 8.33 -11.17
N ASN A 396 5.43 8.67 -12.45
CA ASN A 396 4.53 8.41 -13.57
C ASN A 396 3.09 8.92 -13.40
N ASN A 397 2.23 8.11 -12.78
CA ASN A 397 0.78 8.31 -12.71
C ASN A 397 0.32 8.84 -11.35
N GLY A 398 1.22 8.91 -10.36
CA GLY A 398 0.89 9.31 -8.99
C GLY A 398 -0.06 8.34 -8.28
N LEU A 399 -0.40 8.68 -7.03
CA LEU A 399 -1.50 8.01 -6.33
C LEU A 399 -2.86 8.49 -6.84
N PRO A 400 -3.86 7.60 -6.90
CA PRO A 400 -5.22 7.96 -7.27
C PRO A 400 -5.82 8.98 -6.28
N HIS A 401 -6.64 9.87 -6.80
CA HIS A 401 -7.50 10.76 -6.01
C HIS A 401 -8.84 10.87 -6.74
N HIS A 402 -9.85 10.19 -6.22
CA HIS A 402 -11.19 10.13 -6.81
C HIS A 402 -12.24 10.01 -5.71
N ILE A 403 -12.74 11.15 -5.25
CA ILE A 403 -13.85 11.20 -4.31
C ILE A 403 -15.15 10.94 -5.07
N SER A 404 -15.69 9.74 -4.92
CA SER A 404 -16.84 9.27 -5.68
C SER A 404 -18.13 9.99 -5.30
N THR A 405 -18.92 10.32 -6.30
CA THR A 405 -20.30 10.80 -6.14
C THR A 405 -21.24 9.66 -5.71
N SER A 406 -22.42 9.99 -5.20
CA SER A 406 -23.43 8.98 -4.84
C SER A 406 -23.82 8.10 -6.04
N GLU A 407 -23.92 8.68 -7.24
CA GLU A 407 -24.24 7.97 -8.47
C GLU A 407 -23.12 7.02 -8.92
N GLU A 408 -21.86 7.37 -8.68
CA GLU A 408 -20.71 6.49 -8.93
C GLU A 408 -20.65 5.35 -7.91
N LEU A 409 -20.84 5.66 -6.63
CA LEU A 409 -20.90 4.64 -5.57
C LEU A 409 -21.99 3.59 -5.86
N ASP A 410 -23.19 4.02 -6.28
CA ASP A 410 -24.27 3.11 -6.68
C ASP A 410 -23.84 2.17 -7.84
N GLN A 411 -23.07 2.68 -8.79
CA GLN A 411 -22.54 1.88 -9.91
C GLN A 411 -21.47 0.89 -9.42
N TYR A 412 -20.51 1.34 -8.62
CA TYR A 412 -19.45 0.48 -8.07
C TYR A 412 -20.03 -0.63 -7.19
N PHE A 413 -21.04 -0.33 -6.36
CA PHE A 413 -21.77 -1.33 -5.60
C PHE A 413 -22.51 -2.33 -6.50
N ALA A 414 -23.11 -1.88 -7.61
CA ALA A 414 -23.75 -2.77 -8.56
C ALA A 414 -22.73 -3.69 -9.26
N HIS A 415 -21.57 -3.17 -9.66
CA HIS A 415 -20.47 -3.93 -10.25
C HIS A 415 -19.88 -4.94 -9.28
N PHE A 416 -19.60 -4.53 -8.04
CA PHE A 416 -19.13 -5.39 -6.97
C PHE A 416 -20.13 -6.52 -6.67
N LYS A 417 -21.42 -6.20 -6.51
CA LYS A 417 -22.47 -7.21 -6.33
C LYS A 417 -22.51 -8.22 -7.48
N ARG A 418 -22.44 -7.74 -8.72
CA ARG A 418 -22.44 -8.59 -9.93
C ARG A 418 -21.21 -9.49 -9.98
N PHE A 419 -20.05 -9.00 -9.57
CA PHE A 419 -18.83 -9.79 -9.41
C PHE A 419 -19.06 -10.92 -8.39
N LEU A 420 -19.53 -10.59 -7.18
CA LEU A 420 -19.79 -11.57 -6.12
C LEU A 420 -20.77 -12.68 -6.58
N GLN A 421 -21.83 -12.31 -7.30
CA GLN A 421 -22.83 -13.24 -7.82
C GLN A 421 -22.29 -14.20 -8.88
N ARG A 422 -21.19 -13.83 -9.56
CA ARG A 422 -20.57 -14.63 -10.63
C ARG A 422 -19.39 -15.48 -10.15
N LEU A 423 -18.97 -15.33 -8.89
CA LEU A 423 -17.89 -16.13 -8.31
C LEU A 423 -18.22 -17.63 -8.45
N PRO A 424 -17.31 -18.43 -9.02
CA PRO A 424 -17.56 -19.86 -9.20
C PRO A 424 -17.50 -20.64 -7.88
N VAL A 425 -16.78 -20.11 -6.88
CA VAL A 425 -16.63 -20.68 -5.54
C VAL A 425 -16.63 -19.54 -4.50
N PRO A 426 -17.14 -19.78 -3.29
CA PRO A 426 -17.01 -18.79 -2.20
C PRO A 426 -15.55 -18.69 -1.74
N PRO A 427 -15.13 -17.52 -1.22
CA PRO A 427 -13.84 -17.41 -0.54
C PRO A 427 -13.82 -18.19 0.77
N VAL A 428 -12.61 -18.54 1.22
CA VAL A 428 -12.37 -19.15 2.54
C VAL A 428 -12.58 -18.13 3.65
N ALA A 429 -12.11 -16.90 3.44
CA ALA A 429 -12.25 -15.77 4.34
C ALA A 429 -12.38 -14.48 3.53
N ILE A 430 -13.03 -13.48 4.11
CA ILE A 430 -13.10 -12.13 3.59
C ILE A 430 -12.32 -11.22 4.54
N THR A 431 -11.40 -10.44 4.00
CA THR A 431 -10.69 -9.37 4.70
C THR A 431 -11.15 -8.03 4.15
N MET A 432 -11.25 -7.03 5.03
CA MET A 432 -11.66 -5.68 4.69
C MET A 432 -10.79 -4.66 5.41
N SER A 433 -10.32 -3.63 4.70
CA SER A 433 -9.64 -2.48 5.27
C SER A 433 -10.53 -1.24 5.14
N CYS A 434 -10.69 -0.48 6.22
CA CYS A 434 -11.46 0.76 6.18
C CYS A 434 -10.64 1.96 5.70
N SER A 435 -9.32 1.94 5.91
CA SER A 435 -8.36 2.96 5.45
C SER A 435 -8.79 4.38 5.83
N VAL A 436 -9.24 4.54 7.08
CA VAL A 436 -9.71 5.83 7.63
C VAL A 436 -8.59 6.55 8.37
N GLN A 437 -7.80 5.85 9.19
CA GLN A 437 -6.72 6.47 9.96
C GLN A 437 -5.53 6.92 9.10
N ASP A 438 -5.38 6.37 7.89
CA ASP A 438 -4.38 6.77 6.90
C ASP A 438 -4.94 7.75 5.84
N ASP A 439 -6.18 8.21 6.01
CA ASP A 439 -6.88 9.20 5.19
C ASP A 439 -7.12 8.80 3.71
N TYR A 440 -6.94 7.53 3.33
CA TYR A 440 -7.20 7.09 1.95
C TYR A 440 -8.71 6.95 1.64
N CYS A 441 -9.50 6.34 2.53
CA CYS A 441 -10.96 6.32 2.37
C CYS A 441 -11.59 7.60 2.96
N PRO A 442 -12.40 8.37 2.20
CA PRO A 442 -12.99 9.61 2.70
C PRO A 442 -13.83 9.41 3.97
N GLN A 443 -13.45 10.10 5.05
CA GLN A 443 -14.06 9.97 6.38
C GLN A 443 -15.59 10.19 6.39
N ASN A 444 -16.10 11.01 5.48
CA ASN A 444 -17.54 11.29 5.34
C ASN A 444 -18.31 10.22 4.55
N GLN A 445 -17.62 9.26 3.92
CA GLN A 445 -18.22 8.21 3.09
C GLN A 445 -17.99 6.80 3.64
N VAL A 446 -16.91 6.56 4.38
CA VAL A 446 -16.49 5.21 4.83
C VAL A 446 -17.61 4.43 5.54
N ALA A 447 -18.31 5.05 6.49
CA ALA A 447 -19.38 4.36 7.24
C ALA A 447 -20.52 3.88 6.32
N PHE A 448 -20.86 4.66 5.30
CA PHE A 448 -21.86 4.27 4.31
C PHE A 448 -21.32 3.15 3.41
N ILE A 449 -20.08 3.28 2.94
CA ILE A 449 -19.42 2.28 2.09
C ILE A 449 -19.35 0.93 2.82
N GLU A 450 -18.86 0.91 4.06
CA GLU A 450 -18.77 -0.30 4.89
C GLU A 450 -20.14 -0.98 5.05
N GLU A 451 -21.17 -0.21 5.41
CA GLU A 451 -22.55 -0.72 5.55
C GLU A 451 -23.04 -1.34 4.25
N GLN A 452 -22.81 -0.68 3.11
CA GLN A 452 -23.22 -1.19 1.80
C GLN A 452 -22.46 -2.47 1.43
N VAL A 453 -21.15 -2.53 1.61
CA VAL A 453 -20.34 -3.72 1.30
C VAL A 453 -20.82 -4.91 2.15
N LEU A 454 -20.97 -4.73 3.47
CA LEU A 454 -21.47 -5.78 4.37
C LEU A 454 -22.88 -6.24 3.99
N ARG A 455 -23.77 -5.30 3.61
CA ARG A 455 -25.10 -5.62 3.10
C ARG A 455 -25.02 -6.49 1.84
N LEU A 456 -24.18 -6.13 0.87
CA LEU A 456 -24.02 -6.87 -0.38
C LEU A 456 -23.43 -8.27 -0.15
N LEU A 457 -22.44 -8.40 0.74
CA LEU A 457 -21.89 -9.69 1.15
C LEU A 457 -22.99 -10.59 1.73
N ARG A 458 -23.83 -10.08 2.63
CA ARG A 458 -24.98 -10.82 3.19
C ARG A 458 -26.03 -11.15 2.13
N GLU A 459 -26.34 -10.23 1.23
CA GLU A 459 -27.32 -10.47 0.15
C GLU A 459 -26.87 -11.59 -0.80
N VAL A 460 -25.58 -11.70 -1.09
CA VAL A 460 -25.04 -12.68 -2.06
C VAL A 460 -24.66 -14.01 -1.40
N PHE A 461 -24.00 -13.97 -0.25
CA PHE A 461 -23.56 -15.19 0.44
C PHE A 461 -24.64 -15.79 1.35
N GLY A 462 -25.59 -14.99 1.83
CA GLY A 462 -26.68 -15.42 2.70
C GLY A 462 -26.15 -15.99 4.02
N GLU A 463 -26.73 -17.09 4.49
CA GLU A 463 -26.31 -17.79 5.71
C GLU A 463 -24.88 -18.34 5.66
N ARG A 464 -24.19 -18.28 4.50
CA ARG A 464 -22.79 -18.70 4.35
C ARG A 464 -21.82 -17.69 4.93
N VAL A 465 -22.13 -16.41 5.04
CA VAL A 465 -21.24 -15.42 5.68
C VAL A 465 -21.56 -15.33 7.17
N HIS A 466 -20.55 -15.09 8.00
CA HIS A 466 -20.75 -14.96 9.45
C HIS A 466 -21.63 -13.72 9.77
N ASP A 467 -22.56 -13.86 10.70
CA ASP A 467 -23.59 -12.84 10.96
C ASP A 467 -23.00 -11.52 11.48
N LYS A 468 -21.95 -11.62 12.32
CA LYS A 468 -21.21 -10.48 12.89
C LYS A 468 -19.81 -10.41 12.26
N PRO A 469 -19.40 -9.31 11.62
CA PRO A 469 -18.00 -9.11 11.26
C PRO A 469 -17.13 -9.02 12.52
N ILE A 470 -15.85 -9.36 12.40
CA ILE A 470 -14.87 -9.24 13.47
C ILE A 470 -14.10 -7.95 13.24
N LEU A 471 -14.23 -6.99 14.16
CA LEU A 471 -13.66 -5.65 14.03
C LEU A 471 -12.35 -5.56 14.84
N HIS A 472 -11.21 -5.59 14.15
CA HIS A 472 -9.89 -5.56 14.79
C HIS A 472 -9.68 -4.27 15.61
N TYR A 473 -10.04 -3.12 15.04
CA TYR A 473 -9.88 -1.81 15.67
C TYR A 473 -10.82 -1.57 16.88
N MET A 474 -11.75 -2.51 17.17
CA MET A 474 -12.60 -2.48 18.36
C MET A 474 -12.23 -3.57 19.38
N ASP A 475 -11.08 -4.23 19.21
CA ASP A 475 -10.63 -5.36 20.04
C ASP A 475 -11.69 -6.46 20.20
N ASP A 476 -12.48 -6.70 19.15
CA ASP A 476 -13.53 -7.72 19.18
C ASP A 476 -12.90 -9.11 19.46
N GLU A 477 -13.30 -9.76 20.56
CA GLU A 477 -12.83 -11.11 20.86
C GLU A 477 -13.18 -12.07 19.72
N TRP A 478 -12.18 -12.80 19.24
CA TRP A 478 -12.38 -13.79 18.20
C TRP A 478 -11.51 -15.04 18.40
N ASN A 479 -12.03 -16.17 17.93
CA ASN A 479 -11.34 -17.44 18.01
C ASN A 479 -11.53 -18.21 16.70
N VAL A 480 -10.47 -18.30 15.89
CA VAL A 480 -10.47 -18.97 14.58
C VAL A 480 -11.02 -20.41 14.62
N MET A 481 -10.93 -21.09 15.77
CA MET A 481 -11.42 -22.46 15.94
C MET A 481 -12.93 -22.54 16.15
N LYS A 482 -13.59 -21.41 16.45
CA LYS A 482 -15.03 -21.32 16.73
C LYS A 482 -15.84 -20.75 15.54
N LEU A 483 -15.17 -20.22 14.52
CA LEU A 483 -15.76 -19.63 13.31
C LEU A 483 -16.25 -20.69 12.30
#